data_AF-A0A485LTK7-F1
#
_entry.id   AF-A0A485LTK7-F1
#
_cell.length_a   1.000
_cell.length_b   1.000
_cell.length_c   1.000
_cell.angle_alpha   90.00
_cell.angle_beta   90.00
_cell.angle_gamma   90.00
#
_symmetry.space_group_name_H-M   'P 1'
#
loop_
_entity.id
_entity.type
_entity.pdbx_description
1 polymer ?
#
loop_
_entity_poly.entity_id
_entity_poly.type
_entity_poly.pdbx_seq_one_letter_code
_entity_poly.pdbx_strand_id
1 'polypeptide(L)'
;MTTPGSARRDSVNRAAGTYETKPITVTKDVYREFLTDKVKRLNHQTHPIPTYWTLAFLRRFNLYNIGTCAFETYPFERLNHTFLTLQSSLVEILKLFGDNTYKIPHLAKEKQARLGRLPGNLECPHDVFAAAVDKLERLDGANLDRVFAEELEAAQQVDELARVLEGVALNDDETDDGFE
;
A
#
# COMPACT_ATOMS: atom_id res chain seq x y z
N MET A 1 3.93 10.65 8.93
CA MET A 1 3.71 11.01 10.36
C MET A 1 2.92 12.30 10.36
N THR A 2 1.83 12.39 11.11
CA THR A 2 0.90 13.53 11.07
C THR A 2 0.99 14.30 12.38
N THR A 3 1.30 15.59 12.30
CA THR A 3 1.16 16.50 13.45
C THR A 3 -0.29 16.98 13.49
N PRO A 4 -1.02 16.87 14.62
CA PRO A 4 -2.39 17.33 14.69
C PRO A 4 -2.43 18.87 14.62
N GLY A 5 -3.13 19.40 13.62
CA GLY A 5 -3.54 20.81 13.56
C GLY A 5 -5.06 20.87 13.46
N SER A 6 -5.69 21.79 14.19
CA SER A 6 -7.15 21.92 14.26
C SER A 6 -7.76 22.26 12.90
N ALA A 7 -8.85 21.55 12.55
CA ALA A 7 -9.62 21.77 11.32
C ALA A 7 -10.38 23.10 11.36
N ARG A 8 -10.45 23.81 10.23
CA ARG A 8 -11.35 24.97 10.06
C ARG A 8 -12.79 24.47 9.90
N ARG A 9 -13.74 25.11 10.58
CA ARG A 9 -15.17 24.70 10.60
C ARG A 9 -15.83 25.03 9.27
N ASP A 10 -15.83 24.09 8.34
CA ASP A 10 -16.47 24.30 7.03
C ASP A 10 -17.80 23.56 6.85
N SER A 11 -18.32 22.84 7.87
CA SER A 11 -19.72 22.37 7.83
C SER A 11 -20.30 21.99 9.20
N VAL A 12 -21.64 22.02 9.26
CA VAL A 12 -22.47 22.01 10.48
C VAL A 12 -22.65 20.60 11.11
N ASN A 13 -22.31 19.50 10.41
CA ASN A 13 -22.57 18.13 10.88
C ASN A 13 -21.34 17.34 11.37
N ARG A 14 -20.29 18.00 11.88
CA ARG A 14 -19.09 17.32 12.41
C ARG A 14 -18.90 17.58 13.90
N ALA A 15 -18.83 16.51 14.71
CA ALA A 15 -18.57 16.61 16.14
C ALA A 15 -17.18 17.24 16.41
N ALA A 16 -17.10 18.16 17.39
CA ALA A 16 -15.87 18.81 17.77
C ALA A 16 -14.83 17.77 18.25
N GLY A 17 -13.61 17.80 17.67
CA GLY A 17 -12.50 16.92 18.06
C GLY A 17 -12.07 15.88 17.01
N THR A 18 -12.64 15.88 15.81
CA THR A 18 -12.18 14.98 14.75
C THR A 18 -10.79 15.39 14.25
N TYR A 19 -9.80 14.52 14.42
CA TYR A 19 -8.44 14.73 13.92
C TYR A 19 -8.41 14.71 12.39
N GLU A 20 -7.91 15.78 11.78
CA GLU A 20 -7.57 15.79 10.35
C GLU A 20 -6.09 15.49 10.15
N THR A 21 -5.81 14.39 9.48
CA THR A 21 -4.46 13.98 9.11
C THR A 21 -4.09 14.60 7.76
N LYS A 22 -3.33 15.69 7.80
CA LYS A 22 -2.71 16.21 6.58
C LYS A 22 -1.50 15.37 6.19
N PRO A 23 -1.38 14.92 4.93
CA PRO A 23 -0.23 14.14 4.49
C PRO A 23 1.04 14.98 4.57
N ILE A 24 2.06 14.44 5.22
CA ILE A 24 3.41 15.03 5.27
C ILE A 24 4.32 14.17 4.41
N THR A 25 5.07 14.79 3.50
CA THR A 25 6.10 14.11 2.70
C THR A 25 7.21 13.60 3.63
N VAL A 26 7.32 12.28 3.75
CA VAL A 26 8.27 11.64 4.67
C VAL A 26 9.64 11.57 3.99
N THR A 27 10.53 12.50 4.34
CA THR A 27 11.94 12.42 3.96
C THR A 27 12.69 11.47 4.91
N LYS A 28 13.85 10.96 4.47
CA LYS A 28 14.68 10.01 5.22
C LYS A 28 14.96 10.48 6.66
N ASP A 29 15.17 11.78 6.84
CA ASP A 29 15.55 12.39 8.12
C ASP A 29 14.37 12.45 9.09
N VAL A 30 13.18 12.75 8.57
CA VAL A 30 11.91 12.75 9.33
C VAL A 30 11.54 11.34 9.80
N TYR A 31 11.76 10.34 8.94
CA TYR A 31 11.54 8.93 9.31
C TYR A 31 12.55 8.45 10.37
N ARG A 32 13.82 8.84 10.22
CA ARG A 32 14.90 8.52 11.16
C ARG A 32 14.63 9.12 12.54
N GLU A 33 14.25 10.38 12.61
CA GLU A 33 14.05 11.08 13.88
C GLU A 33 12.92 10.44 14.69
N PHE A 34 11.78 10.14 14.04
CA PHE A 34 10.63 9.53 14.71
C PHE A 34 10.89 8.11 15.24
N LEU A 35 11.63 7.28 14.50
CA LEU A 35 12.00 5.96 14.98
C LEU A 35 12.97 6.05 16.16
N THR A 36 13.91 7.00 16.10
CA THR A 36 14.86 7.27 17.18
C THR A 36 14.14 7.74 18.45
N ASP A 37 13.16 8.63 18.30
CA ASP A 37 12.37 9.18 19.41
C ASP A 37 11.43 8.15 20.05
N LYS A 38 10.90 7.21 19.27
CA LYS A 38 10.15 6.07 19.81
C LYS A 38 11.07 5.13 20.62
N VAL A 39 12.28 4.87 20.12
CA VAL A 39 13.25 4.00 20.80
C VAL A 39 13.76 4.63 22.11
N LYS A 40 14.03 5.94 22.12
CA LYS A 40 14.46 6.66 23.34
C LYS A 40 13.37 6.66 24.42
N ARG A 41 12.11 6.90 24.04
CA ARG A 41 10.97 6.86 24.99
C ARG A 41 10.76 5.49 25.62
N LEU A 42 10.97 4.41 24.85
CA LEU A 42 10.91 3.04 25.37
C LEU A 42 12.04 2.72 26.38
N ASN A 43 13.17 3.43 26.32
CA ASN A 43 14.35 3.16 27.15
C ASN A 43 14.34 3.91 28.49
N HIS A 44 13.62 5.03 28.60
CA HIS A 44 13.56 5.81 29.85
C HIS A 44 12.57 5.24 30.89
N GLN A 45 11.83 4.18 30.56
CA GLN A 45 10.74 3.65 31.38
C GLN A 45 11.08 2.35 32.14
N THR A 46 12.34 1.88 32.07
CA THR A 46 12.79 0.66 32.76
C THR A 46 13.67 0.99 33.97
N HIS A 47 13.14 0.66 35.16
CA HIS A 47 13.76 0.67 36.50
C HIS A 47 15.10 -0.11 36.59
N PRO A 48 15.93 0.09 37.64
CA PRO A 48 17.29 -0.43 37.69
C PRO A 48 17.33 -1.97 37.74
N ILE A 49 18.22 -2.55 36.95
CA ILE A 49 18.16 -3.97 36.57
C ILE A 49 19.15 -4.82 37.40
N PRO A 50 18.71 -5.97 37.96
CA PRO A 50 19.58 -6.99 38.54
C PRO A 50 20.39 -7.77 37.49
N THR A 51 21.60 -8.19 37.86
CA THR A 51 22.68 -8.72 37.00
C THR A 51 22.36 -9.96 36.13
N TYR A 52 21.22 -10.62 36.29
CA TYR A 52 20.80 -11.77 35.46
C TYR A 52 20.15 -11.39 34.12
N TRP A 53 19.89 -10.11 33.86
CA TRP A 53 19.35 -9.62 32.58
C TRP A 53 20.40 -9.34 31.48
N THR A 54 21.69 -9.41 31.80
CA THR A 54 22.77 -9.08 30.87
C THR A 54 22.75 -9.96 29.61
N LEU A 55 22.41 -11.24 29.71
CA LEU A 55 22.32 -12.14 28.54
C LEU A 55 21.10 -11.84 27.66
N ALA A 56 19.93 -11.53 28.24
CA ALA A 56 18.74 -11.17 27.47
C ALA A 56 18.89 -9.78 26.81
N PHE A 57 19.51 -8.84 27.53
CA PHE A 57 19.83 -7.51 27.04
C PHE A 57 20.89 -7.58 25.93
N LEU A 58 21.98 -8.33 26.11
CA LEU A 58 22.99 -8.57 25.07
C LEU A 58 22.39 -9.28 23.86
N ARG A 59 21.47 -10.23 24.02
CA ARG A 59 20.82 -10.90 22.86
C ARG A 59 19.93 -9.93 22.06
N ARG A 60 19.22 -9.03 22.73
CA ARG A 60 18.35 -8.02 22.08
C ARG A 60 19.14 -6.82 21.52
N PHE A 61 20.17 -6.35 22.23
CA PHE A 61 21.10 -5.32 21.74
C PHE A 61 21.96 -5.83 20.58
N ASN A 62 22.37 -7.10 20.60
CA ASN A 62 23.07 -7.73 19.49
C ASN A 62 22.12 -7.91 18.30
N LEU A 63 20.86 -8.32 18.49
CA LEU A 63 19.89 -8.38 17.38
C LEU A 63 19.60 -7.01 16.74
N TYR A 64 19.50 -5.95 17.56
CA TYR A 64 19.32 -4.59 17.06
C TYR A 64 20.56 -4.09 16.31
N ASN A 65 21.76 -4.26 16.87
CA ASN A 65 23.00 -3.90 16.18
C ASN A 65 23.27 -4.77 14.95
N ILE A 66 22.92 -6.05 14.94
CA ILE A 66 23.01 -6.91 13.74
C ILE A 66 22.16 -6.30 12.62
N GLY A 67 20.95 -5.83 12.89
CA GLY A 67 20.09 -5.21 11.89
C GLY A 67 20.68 -3.92 11.33
N THR A 68 21.17 -3.02 12.20
CA THR A 68 21.79 -1.75 11.78
C THR A 68 23.12 -1.96 11.05
N CYS A 69 23.97 -2.84 11.57
CA CYS A 69 25.24 -3.21 10.94
C CYS A 69 25.00 -3.95 9.61
N ALA A 70 24.01 -4.85 9.51
CA ALA A 70 23.69 -5.54 8.26
C ALA A 70 23.22 -4.56 7.17
N PHE A 71 22.52 -3.49 7.55
CA PHE A 71 22.11 -2.43 6.62
C PHE A 71 23.29 -1.55 6.18
N GLU A 72 24.13 -1.11 7.12
CA GLU A 72 25.31 -0.28 6.80
C GLU A 72 26.40 -1.05 6.05
N THR A 73 26.50 -2.36 6.28
CA THR A 73 27.45 -3.25 5.60
C THR A 73 26.88 -3.81 4.29
N TYR A 74 25.63 -3.46 3.92
CA TYR A 74 25.03 -3.94 2.68
C TYR A 74 25.71 -3.28 1.47
N PRO A 75 26.36 -4.06 0.58
CA PRO A 75 27.17 -3.47 -0.49
C PRO A 75 26.28 -2.82 -1.55
N PHE A 76 26.62 -1.58 -1.89
CA PHE A 76 25.90 -0.75 -2.86
C PHE A 76 25.81 -1.43 -4.24
N GLU A 77 26.81 -2.23 -4.61
CA GLU A 77 26.83 -3.01 -5.86
C GLU A 77 25.68 -4.04 -5.89
N ARG A 78 25.44 -4.76 -4.78
CA ARG A 78 24.31 -5.71 -4.71
C ARG A 78 22.97 -4.99 -4.75
N LEU A 79 22.89 -3.80 -4.15
CA LEU A 79 21.68 -2.99 -4.20
C LEU A 79 21.38 -2.53 -5.63
N ASN A 80 22.39 -2.04 -6.34
CA ASN A 80 22.27 -1.60 -7.73
C ASN A 80 21.81 -2.75 -8.64
N HIS A 81 22.39 -3.95 -8.48
CA HIS A 81 21.97 -5.12 -9.24
C HIS A 81 20.50 -5.48 -9.01
N THR A 82 20.04 -5.37 -7.77
CA THR A 82 18.65 -5.62 -7.37
C THR A 82 17.71 -4.59 -7.98
N PHE A 83 18.08 -3.31 -7.92
CA PHE A 83 17.30 -2.21 -8.48
C PHE A 83 17.16 -2.33 -10.01
N LEU A 84 18.24 -2.65 -10.71
CA LEU A 84 18.20 -2.92 -12.15
C LEU A 84 17.35 -4.15 -12.50
N THR A 85 17.27 -5.15 -11.62
CA THR A 85 16.33 -6.28 -11.83
C THR A 85 14.90 -5.80 -11.71
N LEU A 86 14.58 -5.03 -10.66
CA LEU A 86 13.24 -4.48 -10.47
C LEU A 86 12.82 -3.61 -11.65
N GLN A 87 13.68 -2.69 -12.09
CA GLN A 87 13.40 -1.85 -13.25
C GLN A 87 13.16 -2.69 -14.52
N SER A 88 13.96 -3.74 -14.74
CA SER A 88 13.75 -4.63 -15.89
C SER A 88 12.43 -5.39 -15.82
N SER A 89 12.03 -5.85 -14.63
CA SER A 89 10.74 -6.49 -14.42
C SER A 89 9.59 -5.53 -14.72
N LEU A 90 9.68 -4.27 -14.27
CA LEU A 90 8.65 -3.25 -14.55
C LEU A 90 8.50 -2.96 -16.04
N VAL A 91 9.60 -2.94 -16.80
CA VAL A 91 9.55 -2.80 -18.26
C VAL A 91 8.87 -4.00 -18.92
N GLU A 92 9.12 -5.23 -18.46
CA GLU A 92 8.44 -6.41 -18.99
C GLU A 92 6.94 -6.45 -18.64
N ILE A 93 6.56 -6.02 -17.43
CA ILE A 93 5.15 -5.87 -17.05
C ILE A 93 4.43 -4.89 -17.99
N LEU A 94 5.07 -3.76 -18.33
CA LEU A 94 4.49 -2.80 -19.27
C LEU A 94 4.32 -3.40 -20.68
N LYS A 95 5.28 -4.21 -21.15
CA LYS A 95 5.15 -4.92 -22.44
C LYS A 95 3.99 -5.92 -22.46
N LEU A 96 3.67 -6.50 -21.31
CA LEU A 96 2.56 -7.43 -21.15
C LEU A 96 1.28 -6.76 -20.62
N PHE A 97 1.21 -5.42 -20.61
CA PHE A 97 0.04 -4.66 -20.18
C PHE A 97 -0.46 -5.02 -18.76
N GLY A 98 0.47 -5.26 -17.83
CA GLY A 98 0.14 -5.56 -16.44
C GLY A 98 0.10 -7.06 -16.11
N ASP A 99 0.33 -7.95 -17.06
CA ASP A 99 0.42 -9.39 -16.79
C ASP A 99 1.71 -9.74 -15.99
N ASN A 100 1.60 -10.70 -15.07
CA ASN A 100 2.71 -11.22 -14.27
C ASN A 100 3.45 -12.39 -14.94
N THR A 101 3.04 -12.80 -16.15
CA THR A 101 3.63 -13.92 -16.91
C THR A 101 4.91 -13.50 -17.64
N TYR A 102 5.69 -12.58 -17.06
CA TYR A 102 6.98 -12.18 -17.59
C TYR A 102 8.11 -13.05 -17.04
N LYS A 103 9.17 -13.19 -17.83
CA LYS A 103 10.43 -13.79 -17.38
C LYS A 103 11.37 -12.69 -16.91
N ILE A 104 12.03 -12.89 -15.78
CA ILE A 104 13.01 -11.93 -15.27
C ILE A 104 14.16 -11.80 -16.30
N PRO A 105 14.41 -10.61 -16.87
CA PRO A 105 15.48 -10.43 -17.84
C PRO A 105 16.86 -10.59 -17.20
N HIS A 106 17.70 -11.46 -17.76
CA HIS A 106 19.07 -11.66 -17.29
C HIS A 106 20.03 -10.64 -17.91
N LEU A 107 20.18 -9.47 -17.28
CA LEU A 107 21.05 -8.37 -17.77
C LEU A 107 22.57 -8.62 -17.64
N ALA A 108 23.00 -9.83 -17.31
CA ALA A 108 24.42 -10.18 -17.09
C ALA A 108 25.18 -9.14 -16.24
N LYS A 109 24.53 -8.66 -15.16
CA LYS A 109 24.93 -7.45 -14.43
C LYS A 109 26.37 -7.51 -13.91
N GLU A 110 26.82 -8.67 -13.44
CA GLU A 110 28.21 -8.89 -12.99
C GLU A 110 29.24 -8.76 -14.11
N LYS A 111 28.90 -9.24 -15.33
CA LYS A 111 29.77 -9.09 -16.50
C LYS A 111 29.85 -7.63 -16.92
N GLN A 112 28.70 -6.93 -16.95
CA GLN A 112 28.62 -5.52 -17.34
C GLN A 112 29.31 -4.60 -16.32
N ALA A 113 29.19 -4.88 -15.02
CA ALA A 113 29.88 -4.13 -13.96
C ALA A 113 31.40 -4.24 -14.08
N ARG A 114 31.91 -5.45 -14.34
CA ARG A 114 33.36 -5.70 -14.55
C ARG A 114 33.92 -4.96 -15.76
N LEU A 115 33.08 -4.73 -16.77
CA LEU A 115 33.42 -3.97 -17.97
C LEU A 115 33.21 -2.45 -17.80
N GLY A 116 32.71 -1.99 -16.64
CA GLY A 116 32.39 -0.59 -16.39
C GLY A 116 31.21 -0.06 -17.22
N ARG A 117 30.37 -0.94 -17.76
CA ARG A 117 29.26 -0.62 -18.68
C ARG A 117 27.88 -0.82 -18.08
N LEU A 118 27.79 -1.20 -16.80
CA LEU A 118 26.50 -1.38 -16.14
C LEU A 118 25.84 -0.02 -15.92
N PRO A 119 24.67 0.26 -16.52
CA PRO A 119 23.96 1.51 -16.30
C PRO A 119 23.49 1.61 -14.84
N GLY A 120 23.39 2.84 -14.32
CA GLY A 120 22.84 3.10 -12.98
C GLY A 120 21.31 2.98 -12.95
N ASN A 121 20.64 3.24 -14.07
CA ASN A 121 19.20 3.10 -14.25
C ASN A 121 18.90 2.55 -15.65
N LEU A 122 17.85 1.75 -15.76
CA LEU A 122 17.28 1.36 -17.05
C LEU A 122 16.25 2.39 -17.48
N GLU A 123 16.33 2.79 -18.73
CA GLU A 123 15.29 3.60 -19.36
C GLU A 123 14.16 2.69 -19.86
N CYS A 124 12.92 3.10 -19.61
CA CYS A 124 11.77 2.46 -20.21
C CYS A 124 11.67 2.94 -21.67
N PRO A 125 11.61 2.03 -22.66
CA PRO A 125 11.42 2.42 -24.05
C PRO A 125 10.11 3.19 -24.25
N HIS A 126 10.18 4.33 -24.95
CA HIS A 126 9.04 5.24 -25.11
C HIS A 126 7.87 4.59 -25.86
N ASP A 127 8.15 3.71 -26.81
CA ASP A 127 7.17 2.92 -27.55
C ASP A 127 6.41 1.93 -26.64
N VAL A 128 7.12 1.26 -25.72
CA VAL A 128 6.51 0.35 -24.73
C VAL A 128 5.59 1.13 -23.80
N PHE A 129 6.06 2.28 -23.29
CA PHE A 129 5.25 3.14 -22.44
C PHE A 129 4.03 3.68 -23.18
N ALA A 130 4.21 4.23 -24.38
CA ALA A 130 3.13 4.77 -25.20
C ALA A 130 2.08 3.69 -25.52
N ALA A 131 2.50 2.49 -25.91
CA ALA A 131 1.60 1.37 -26.18
C ALA A 131 0.81 0.96 -24.93
N ALA A 132 1.45 0.92 -23.76
CA ALA A 132 0.78 0.60 -22.50
C ALA A 132 -0.28 1.64 -22.12
N VAL A 133 0.05 2.93 -22.24
CA VAL A 133 -0.88 4.05 -22.01
C VAL A 133 -2.05 3.98 -22.99
N ASP A 134 -1.78 3.86 -24.28
CA ASP A 134 -2.77 3.76 -25.34
C ASP A 134 -3.70 2.54 -25.17
N LYS A 135 -3.19 1.41 -24.64
CA LYS A 135 -4.04 0.27 -24.27
C LYS A 135 -4.91 0.54 -23.05
N LEU A 136 -4.39 1.24 -22.03
CA LEU A 136 -5.19 1.65 -20.88
C LEU A 136 -6.28 2.66 -21.27
N GLU A 137 -5.98 3.59 -22.17
CA GLU A 137 -6.95 4.55 -22.70
C GLU A 137 -8.02 3.86 -23.55
N ARG A 138 -7.65 2.85 -24.37
CA ARG A 138 -8.61 2.05 -25.14
C ARG A 138 -9.47 1.10 -24.32
N LEU A 139 -9.09 0.76 -23.09
CA LEU A 139 -9.97 0.03 -22.19
C LEU A 139 -11.19 0.87 -21.76
N ASP A 140 -11.25 2.13 -22.22
CA ASP A 140 -12.36 3.07 -22.25
C ASP A 140 -13.10 3.19 -20.92
N GLY A 141 -12.92 4.34 -20.28
CA GLY A 141 -13.74 4.73 -19.13
C GLY A 141 -15.23 4.51 -19.42
N ALA A 142 -15.69 4.70 -20.65
CA ALA A 142 -17.08 4.47 -21.03
C ALA A 142 -17.53 2.99 -20.92
N ASN A 143 -16.65 2.02 -21.21
CA ASN A 143 -17.00 0.61 -21.04
C ASN A 143 -17.01 0.22 -19.56
N LEU A 144 -16.09 0.78 -18.77
CA LEU A 144 -16.08 0.58 -17.33
C LEU A 144 -17.27 1.27 -16.64
N ASP A 145 -17.63 2.48 -17.06
CA ASP A 145 -18.80 3.23 -16.60
C ASP A 145 -20.10 2.50 -16.97
N ARG A 146 -20.18 1.91 -18.17
CA ARG A 146 -21.32 1.07 -18.58
C ARG A 146 -21.42 -0.18 -17.71
N VAL A 147 -20.30 -0.88 -17.49
CA VAL A 147 -20.28 -2.08 -16.64
C VAL A 147 -20.67 -1.73 -15.21
N PHE A 148 -20.16 -0.62 -14.64
CA PHE A 148 -20.57 -0.17 -13.32
C PHE A 148 -22.03 0.25 -13.25
N ALA A 149 -22.57 0.89 -14.29
CA ALA A 149 -23.98 1.22 -14.37
C ALA A 149 -24.85 -0.05 -14.41
N GLU A 150 -24.48 -1.05 -15.19
CA GLU A 150 -25.18 -2.35 -15.26
C GLU A 150 -25.18 -3.08 -13.91
N GLU A 151 -24.03 -3.11 -13.22
CA GLU A 151 -23.92 -3.70 -11.87
C GLU A 151 -24.73 -2.92 -10.83
N LEU A 152 -24.76 -1.58 -10.92
CA LEU A 152 -25.55 -0.74 -10.02
C LEU A 152 -27.05 -0.99 -10.19
N GLU A 153 -27.53 -1.04 -11.42
CA GLU A 153 -28.93 -1.32 -11.75
C GLU A 153 -29.34 -2.72 -11.27
N ALA A 154 -28.49 -3.73 -11.48
CA ALA A 154 -28.73 -5.08 -10.98
C ALA A 154 -28.83 -5.10 -9.45
N ALA A 155 -27.96 -4.36 -8.75
CA ALA A 155 -28.02 -4.25 -7.28
C ALA A 155 -29.32 -3.56 -6.81
N GLN A 156 -29.77 -2.53 -7.53
CA GLN A 156 -31.04 -1.84 -7.22
C GLN A 156 -32.25 -2.75 -7.44
N GLN A 157 -32.27 -3.54 -8.50
CA GLN A 157 -33.34 -4.51 -8.75
C GLN A 157 -33.43 -5.57 -7.65
N VAL A 158 -32.29 -6.04 -7.15
CA VAL A 158 -32.25 -7.00 -6.04
C VAL A 158 -32.77 -6.36 -4.75
N ASP A 159 -32.40 -5.10 -4.46
CA ASP A 159 -32.91 -4.35 -3.30
C ASP A 159 -34.43 -4.12 -3.39
N GLU A 160 -34.93 -3.74 -4.57
CA GLU A 160 -36.36 -3.57 -4.81
C GLU A 160 -37.13 -4.87 -4.61
N LEU A 161 -36.63 -5.99 -5.17
CA LEU A 161 -37.22 -7.31 -4.96
C LEU A 161 -37.22 -7.71 -3.48
N ALA A 162 -36.14 -7.46 -2.75
CA ALA A 162 -36.07 -7.73 -1.31
C ALA A 162 -37.13 -6.93 -0.53
N ARG A 163 -37.28 -5.65 -0.84
CA ARG A 163 -38.27 -4.76 -0.21
C ARG A 163 -39.70 -5.18 -0.52
N VAL A 164 -39.99 -5.62 -1.76
CA VAL A 164 -41.30 -6.14 -2.13
C VAL A 164 -41.60 -7.44 -1.38
N LEU A 165 -40.61 -8.33 -1.25
CA LEU A 165 -40.76 -9.59 -0.51
C LEU A 165 -41.04 -9.33 0.99
N GLU A 166 -40.34 -8.37 1.61
CA GLU A 166 -40.61 -7.94 2.98
C GLU A 166 -42.03 -7.37 3.12
N GLY A 167 -42.50 -6.59 2.15
CA GLY A 167 -43.87 -6.06 2.15
C GLY A 167 -44.93 -7.15 2.04
N VAL A 168 -44.71 -8.18 1.21
CA VAL A 168 -45.63 -9.32 1.09
C VAL A 168 -45.64 -10.14 2.39
N ALA A 169 -44.47 -10.37 3.01
CA ALA A 169 -44.37 -11.11 4.27
C ALA A 169 -45.02 -10.39 5.47
N LEU A 170 -45.28 -9.09 5.37
CA LEU A 170 -45.95 -8.28 6.40
C LEU A 170 -47.47 -8.11 6.18
N ASN A 171 -47.99 -8.53 5.02
CA ASN A 171 -49.41 -8.38 4.66
C ASN A 171 -50.25 -9.66 4.91
N ASP A 172 -49.66 -10.71 5.47
CA ASP A 172 -50.34 -11.99 5.75
C ASP A 172 -51.05 -12.02 7.13
N ASP A 173 -51.23 -10.89 7.83
CA ASP A 173 -51.74 -10.83 9.21
C ASP A 173 -53.06 -10.05 9.40
N GLU A 174 -53.92 -9.93 8.38
CA GLU A 174 -55.32 -9.53 8.60
C GLU A 174 -56.31 -10.36 7.78
N THR A 175 -56.77 -11.47 8.36
CA THR A 175 -58.21 -11.79 8.47
C THR A 175 -58.42 -12.64 9.73
N ASP A 176 -58.52 -11.97 10.88
CA ASP A 176 -59.37 -12.42 11.98
C ASP A 176 -60.80 -12.01 11.63
N ASP A 177 -61.54 -12.89 10.97
CA ASP A 177 -62.99 -12.81 10.92
C ASP A 177 -63.54 -14.08 11.55
N GLY A 178 -63.75 -13.99 12.86
CA GLY A 178 -64.49 -14.98 13.63
C GLY A 178 -65.87 -15.25 13.02
N PHE A 179 -66.24 -16.53 12.98
CA PHE A 179 -67.62 -16.96 12.82
C PHE A 179 -67.98 -17.94 13.95
N GLU A 180 -68.84 -17.42 14.82
CA GLU A 180 -69.91 -18.02 15.66
C GLU A 180 -69.80 -19.49 16.12
#